data_AF-C4GAT0-F1
#
_entry.id   AF-C4GAT0-F1
#
_cell.length_a   1.000
_cell.length_b   1.000
_cell.length_c   1.000
_cell.angle_alpha   90.00
_cell.angle_beta   90.00
_cell.angle_gamma   90.00
#
_symmetry.space_group_name_H-M   'P 1'
#
loop_
_entity.id
_entity.type
_entity.pdbx_description
1 polymer ?
#
loop_
_entity_poly.entity_id
_entity_poly.type
_entity_poly.pdbx_seq_one_letter_code
_entity_poly.pdbx_strand_id
1 'polypeptide(L)'
;MKKKELERLNEEIGYISGMDYSSEPVRSSPNGDTLERQIVRVADLEAEIAEDIADTARHRAKIIDEIMSLGNTDYVQILCMRYVDMLSLSDVARKLNYSLDWVKHLHGRALYEFGKSVLKDDTKKHL
;
A
#
# COMPACT_ATOMS: atom_id res chain seq x y z
N MET A 1 1.54 12.86 3.31
CA MET A 1 0.44 13.85 3.25
C MET A 1 -0.62 13.52 4.29
N LYS A 2 -1.46 12.48 4.12
CA LYS A 2 -2.51 12.12 5.10
C LYS A 2 -2.00 11.76 6.52
N LYS A 3 -0.96 10.94 6.63
CA LYS A 3 -0.36 10.56 7.94
C LYS A 3 0.16 11.76 8.76
N LYS A 4 0.75 12.75 8.08
CA LYS A 4 1.27 13.98 8.70
C LYS A 4 0.13 14.86 9.22
N GLU A 5 -0.99 14.89 8.51
CA GLU A 5 -2.19 15.61 8.94
C GLU A 5 -2.87 14.94 10.13
N LEU A 6 -2.92 13.59 10.14
CA LEU A 6 -3.41 12.82 11.30
C LEU A 6 -2.54 13.08 12.55
N GLU A 7 -1.21 13.04 12.41
CA GLU A 7 -0.27 13.34 13.49
C GLU A 7 -0.50 14.75 14.06
N ARG A 8 -0.68 15.75 13.19
CA ARG A 8 -0.96 17.13 13.59
C ARG A 8 -2.30 17.27 14.35
N LEU A 9 -3.38 16.67 13.84
CA LEU A 9 -4.69 16.73 14.50
C LEU A 9 -4.67 16.01 15.86
N ASN A 10 -3.94 14.90 15.97
CA ASN A 10 -3.83 14.16 17.22
C ASN A 10 -3.03 14.93 18.29
N GLU A 11 -1.98 15.66 17.88
CA GLU A 11 -1.25 16.58 18.77
C GLU A 11 -2.13 17.75 19.23
N GLU A 12 -2.94 18.32 18.33
CA GLU A 12 -3.86 19.42 18.64
C GLU A 12 -4.97 18.98 19.62
N ILE A 13 -5.59 17.81 19.39
CA ILE A 13 -6.60 17.23 20.29
C ILE A 13 -5.98 16.88 21.65
N GLY A 14 -4.78 16.30 21.67
CA GLY A 14 -4.07 15.96 22.91
C GLY A 14 -3.73 17.20 23.74
N TYR A 15 -3.39 18.32 23.08
CA TYR A 15 -3.15 19.60 23.72
C TYR A 15 -4.43 20.22 24.29
N ILE A 16 -5.54 20.18 23.54
CA ILE A 16 -6.86 20.67 23.99
C ILE A 16 -7.36 19.83 25.18
N SER A 17 -7.27 18.50 25.11
CA SER A 17 -7.71 17.60 26.18
C SER A 17 -6.87 17.70 27.47
N GLY A 18 -5.64 18.21 27.39
CA GLY A 18 -4.74 18.43 28.53
C GLY A 18 -4.98 19.75 29.29
N MET A 19 -5.85 20.64 28.77
CA MET A 19 -6.27 21.83 29.51
C MET A 19 -7.39 21.46 30.50
N ASP A 20 -7.18 21.76 31.77
CA ASP A 20 -8.16 21.50 32.83
C ASP A 20 -9.35 22.48 32.72
N TYR A 21 -10.41 22.05 32.01
CA TYR A 21 -11.66 22.80 31.87
C TYR A 21 -12.56 22.73 33.11
N SER A 22 -12.13 22.15 34.24
CA SER A 22 -12.97 21.96 35.42
C SER A 22 -13.27 23.23 36.23
N SER A 23 -12.61 24.36 35.91
CA SER A 23 -12.67 25.59 36.71
C SER A 23 -13.23 26.83 36.00
N GLU A 24 -13.68 26.73 34.74
CA GLU A 24 -14.35 27.86 34.05
C GLU A 24 -15.87 27.66 33.96
N PRO A 25 -16.70 28.62 34.43
CA PRO A 25 -18.15 28.53 34.25
C PRO A 25 -18.47 28.55 32.75
N VAL A 26 -19.13 27.48 32.29
CA VAL A 26 -19.46 27.21 30.89
C VAL A 26 -20.36 28.31 30.34
N ARG A 27 -19.75 29.36 29.78
CA ARG A 27 -20.35 30.07 28.66
C ARG A 27 -20.24 29.12 27.47
N SER A 28 -21.38 28.72 26.90
CA SER A 28 -21.48 27.98 25.66
C SER A 28 -20.81 28.77 24.52
N SER A 29 -19.49 28.63 24.45
CA SER A 29 -18.67 29.11 23.34
C SER A 29 -18.73 28.08 22.21
N PRO A 30 -18.63 28.47 20.93
CA PRO A 30 -18.72 27.57 19.77
C PRO A 30 -17.62 26.48 19.70
N ASN A 31 -16.78 26.36 20.73
CA ASN A 31 -15.57 25.55 20.72
C ASN A 31 -15.82 24.06 20.95
N GLY A 32 -16.95 23.67 21.56
CA GLY A 32 -17.36 22.26 21.70
C GLY A 32 -17.61 21.60 20.35
N ASP A 33 -18.31 22.31 19.45
CA ASP A 33 -18.54 21.91 18.06
C ASP A 33 -17.23 21.69 17.27
N THR A 34 -16.16 22.40 17.62
CA THR A 34 -14.88 22.33 16.93
C THR A 34 -14.10 21.07 17.33
N LEU A 35 -14.11 20.72 18.61
CA LEU A 35 -13.45 19.50 19.11
C LEU A 35 -14.16 18.24 18.60
N GLU A 36 -15.50 18.21 18.67
CA GLU A 36 -16.28 17.10 18.13
C GLU A 36 -16.03 16.88 16.63
N ARG A 37 -15.99 17.97 15.83
CA ARG A 37 -15.64 17.89 14.40
C ARG A 37 -14.22 17.41 14.15
N GLN A 38 -13.26 17.81 14.99
CA GLN A 38 -11.87 17.35 14.88
C GLN A 38 -11.76 15.85 15.17
N ILE A 39 -12.45 15.35 16.20
CA ILE A 39 -12.49 13.91 16.54
C ILE A 39 -13.12 13.11 15.40
N VAL A 40 -14.26 13.57 14.85
CA VAL A 40 -14.90 12.94 13.69
C VAL A 40 -13.94 12.92 12.49
N ARG A 41 -13.23 14.03 12.24
CA ARG A 41 -12.27 14.10 11.14
C ARG A 41 -11.09 13.15 11.31
N VAL A 42 -10.61 12.93 12.54
CA VAL A 42 -9.57 11.93 12.83
C VAL A 42 -10.08 10.53 12.51
N ALA A 43 -11.28 10.17 12.96
CA ALA A 43 -11.88 8.86 12.68
C ALA A 43 -12.06 8.62 11.18
N ASP A 44 -12.54 9.62 10.43
CA ASP A 44 -12.66 9.55 8.97
C ASP A 44 -11.28 9.35 8.30
N LEU A 45 -10.26 10.10 8.73
CA LEU A 45 -8.91 9.98 8.19
C LEU A 45 -8.27 8.62 8.49
N GLU A 46 -8.51 8.06 9.68
CA GLU A 46 -8.08 6.70 10.03
C GLU A 46 -8.73 5.66 9.14
N ALA A 47 -10.04 5.79 8.89
CA ALA A 47 -10.78 4.91 7.98
C ALA A 47 -10.27 5.01 6.53
N GLU A 48 -10.06 6.23 6.02
CA GLU A 48 -9.47 6.43 4.69
C GLU A 48 -8.08 5.80 4.57
N ILE A 49 -7.23 5.94 5.59
CA ILE A 49 -5.89 5.35 5.59
C ILE A 49 -5.98 3.81 5.61
N ALA A 50 -6.90 3.26 6.40
CA ALA A 50 -7.13 1.83 6.45
C ALA A 50 -7.62 1.27 5.10
N GLU A 51 -8.50 2.00 4.43
CA GLU A 51 -8.96 1.68 3.07
C GLU A 51 -7.82 1.75 2.05
N ASP A 52 -7.01 2.82 2.07
CA ASP A 52 -5.84 2.97 1.19
C ASP A 52 -4.84 1.80 1.36
N ILE A 53 -4.64 1.33 2.61
CA ILE A 53 -3.83 0.15 2.93
C ILE A 53 -4.46 -1.13 2.36
N ALA A 54 -5.77 -1.32 2.56
CA ALA A 54 -6.49 -2.49 2.09
C ALA A 54 -6.49 -2.59 0.56
N ASP A 55 -6.69 -1.47 -0.14
CA ASP A 55 -6.65 -1.40 -1.59
C ASP A 55 -5.24 -1.67 -2.12
N THR A 56 -4.22 -1.13 -1.47
CA THR A 56 -2.82 -1.46 -1.81
C THR A 56 -2.56 -2.95 -1.64
N ALA A 57 -3.04 -3.57 -0.57
CA ALA A 57 -2.90 -5.00 -0.34
C ALA A 57 -3.64 -5.83 -1.40
N ARG A 58 -4.86 -5.43 -1.79
CA ARG A 58 -5.65 -6.08 -2.85
C ARG A 58 -4.94 -6.01 -4.20
N HIS A 59 -4.43 -4.84 -4.58
CA HIS A 59 -3.67 -4.68 -5.82
C HIS A 59 -2.40 -5.55 -5.84
N ARG A 60 -1.69 -5.63 -4.70
CA ARG A 60 -0.54 -6.53 -4.56
C ARG A 60 -0.93 -7.99 -4.72
N ALA A 61 -1.99 -8.44 -4.05
CA ALA A 61 -2.48 -9.80 -4.15
C ALA A 61 -2.84 -10.18 -5.59
N LYS A 62 -3.54 -9.29 -6.30
CA LYS A 62 -3.87 -9.48 -7.71
C LYS A 62 -2.64 -9.66 -8.60
N ILE A 63 -1.62 -8.82 -8.43
CA ILE A 63 -0.36 -8.94 -9.19
C ILE A 63 0.35 -10.26 -8.87
N ILE A 64 0.33 -10.70 -7.60
CA ILE A 64 0.90 -11.99 -7.20
C ILE A 64 0.17 -13.15 -7.86
N ASP A 65 -1.17 -13.13 -7.85
CA ASP A 65 -1.98 -14.15 -8.50
C ASP A 65 -1.72 -14.21 -10.01
N GLU A 66 -1.64 -13.05 -10.68
CA GLU A 66 -1.28 -12.96 -12.09
C GLU A 66 0.13 -13.51 -12.36
N ILE A 67 1.11 -13.17 -11.51
CA ILE A 67 2.48 -13.70 -11.63
C ILE A 67 2.46 -15.22 -11.45
N MET A 68 1.75 -15.74 -10.44
CA MET A 68 1.65 -17.18 -10.16
C MET A 68 0.91 -17.95 -11.26
N SER A 69 0.05 -17.28 -12.03
CA SER A 69 -0.63 -17.88 -13.19
C SER A 69 0.30 -18.16 -14.38
N LEU A 70 1.53 -17.64 -14.37
CA LEU A 70 2.51 -17.92 -15.42
C LEU A 70 2.91 -19.40 -15.41
N GLY A 71 2.83 -20.04 -16.58
CA GLY A 71 3.17 -21.47 -16.72
C GLY A 71 4.66 -21.81 -16.57
N ASN A 72 5.54 -20.81 -16.45
CA ASN A 72 6.98 -21.02 -16.30
C ASN A 72 7.43 -20.67 -14.87
N THR A 73 7.83 -21.68 -14.10
CA THR A 73 8.24 -21.57 -12.70
C THR A 73 9.43 -20.64 -12.49
N ASP A 74 10.38 -20.58 -13.43
CA ASP A 74 11.56 -19.71 -13.32
C ASP A 74 11.16 -18.24 -13.45
N TYR A 75 10.14 -17.97 -14.28
CA TYR A 75 9.60 -16.62 -14.46
C TYR A 75 8.82 -16.18 -13.23
N VAL A 76 7.95 -17.07 -12.70
CA VAL A 76 7.24 -16.85 -11.43
C VAL A 76 8.26 -16.54 -10.33
N GLN A 77 9.30 -17.36 -10.20
CA GLN A 77 10.28 -17.23 -9.13
C GLN A 77 11.03 -15.89 -9.18
N ILE A 78 11.52 -15.48 -10.35
CA ILE A 78 12.23 -14.19 -10.49
C ILE A 78 11.30 -13.01 -10.24
N LEU A 79 10.07 -13.04 -10.76
CA LEU A 79 9.12 -11.96 -10.56
C LEU A 79 8.66 -11.87 -9.10
N CYS A 80 8.41 -13.00 -8.43
CA CYS A 80 8.13 -13.03 -7.00
C CYS A 80 9.29 -12.48 -6.19
N MET A 81 10.52 -12.94 -6.43
CA MET A 81 11.69 -12.41 -5.72
C MET A 81 11.89 -10.91 -5.95
N ARG A 82 11.58 -10.40 -7.15
CA ARG A 82 11.77 -8.99 -7.49
C ARG A 82 10.66 -8.09 -6.93
N TYR A 83 9.40 -8.49 -7.05
CA TYR A 83 8.24 -7.63 -6.80
C TYR A 83 7.47 -7.97 -5.52
N VAL A 84 7.64 -9.18 -4.98
CA VAL A 84 7.03 -9.62 -3.72
C VAL A 84 8.06 -9.52 -2.59
N ASP A 85 9.23 -10.14 -2.77
CA ASP A 85 10.31 -10.10 -1.77
C ASP A 85 11.12 -8.80 -1.82
N MET A 86 10.86 -7.93 -2.81
CA MET A 86 11.55 -6.64 -3.04
C MET A 86 13.08 -6.77 -3.19
N LEU A 87 13.57 -7.92 -3.67
CA LEU A 87 15.01 -8.15 -3.83
C LEU A 87 15.57 -7.40 -5.04
N SER A 88 16.84 -6.99 -4.95
CA SER A 88 17.57 -6.50 -6.13
C SER A 88 17.85 -7.66 -7.09
N LEU A 89 17.97 -7.40 -8.40
CA LEU A 89 18.35 -8.44 -9.37
C LEU A 89 19.72 -9.07 -9.02
N SER A 90 20.59 -8.31 -8.37
CA SER A 90 21.88 -8.81 -7.85
C SER A 90 21.69 -9.79 -6.68
N ASP A 91 20.76 -9.52 -5.77
CA ASP A 91 20.44 -10.44 -4.67
C ASP A 91 19.74 -11.70 -5.18
N VAL A 92 18.86 -11.56 -6.18
CA VAL A 92 18.25 -12.69 -6.91
C VAL A 92 19.32 -13.56 -7.56
N ALA A 93 20.26 -12.95 -8.27
CA ALA A 93 21.38 -13.67 -8.89
C ALA A 93 22.20 -14.45 -7.86
N ARG A 94 22.49 -13.83 -6.70
CA ARG A 94 23.20 -14.50 -5.60
C ARG A 94 22.39 -15.66 -5.01
N LYS A 95 21.09 -15.47 -4.79
CA LYS A 95 20.19 -16.46 -4.19
C LYS A 95 19.94 -17.66 -5.11
N LEU A 96 19.87 -17.44 -6.43
CA LEU A 96 19.70 -18.48 -7.44
C LEU A 96 21.03 -19.07 -7.94
N ASN A 97 22.16 -18.56 -7.46
CA ASN A 97 23.51 -18.91 -7.94
C ASN A 97 23.66 -18.75 -9.47
N TYR A 98 23.09 -17.67 -10.01
CA TYR A 98 23.13 -17.30 -11.41
C TYR A 98 24.02 -16.08 -11.63
N SER A 99 24.46 -15.89 -12.88
CA SER A 99 25.09 -14.62 -13.26
C SER A 99 24.04 -13.51 -13.31
N LEU A 100 24.45 -12.29 -12.96
CA LEU A 100 23.56 -11.13 -13.02
C LEU A 100 23.01 -10.91 -14.43
N ASP A 101 23.82 -11.14 -15.46
CA ASP A 101 23.39 -10.97 -16.84
C ASP A 101 22.35 -12.01 -17.25
N TRP A 102 22.49 -13.28 -16.80
CA TRP A 102 21.46 -14.28 -17.00
C TRP A 102 20.15 -13.88 -16.32
N VAL A 103 20.21 -13.40 -15.07
CA VAL A 103 19.03 -12.94 -14.33
C VAL A 103 18.35 -11.76 -15.02
N LYS A 104 19.09 -10.80 -15.59
CA LYS A 104 18.51 -9.70 -16.38
C LYS A 104 17.78 -10.21 -17.62
N HIS A 105 18.37 -11.14 -18.35
CA HIS A 105 17.72 -11.74 -19.52
C HIS A 105 16.47 -12.54 -19.14
N LEU A 106 16.55 -13.31 -18.06
CA LEU A 106 15.43 -14.12 -17.57
C LEU A 106 14.30 -13.24 -17.04
N HIS A 107 14.62 -12.17 -16.31
CA HIS A 107 13.67 -11.14 -15.87
C HIS A 107 12.98 -10.44 -17.05
N GLY A 108 13.71 -10.06 -18.09
CA GLY A 108 13.12 -9.47 -19.29
C GLY A 108 12.16 -10.42 -20.02
N ARG A 109 12.52 -11.70 -20.15
CA ARG A 109 11.64 -12.73 -20.73
C ARG A 109 10.40 -12.97 -19.88
N ALA A 110 10.56 -13.00 -18.56
CA ALA A 110 9.46 -13.15 -17.61
C ALA A 110 8.46 -11.99 -17.74
N LEU A 111 8.94 -10.75 -17.81
CA LEU A 111 8.08 -9.57 -18.02
C LEU A 111 7.36 -9.61 -19.38
N TYR A 112 8.04 -10.07 -20.42
CA TYR A 112 7.43 -10.20 -21.75
C TYR A 112 6.28 -11.22 -21.76
N GLU A 113 6.48 -12.40 -21.17
CA GLU A 113 5.40 -13.40 -21.04
C GLU A 113 4.29 -12.93 -20.10
N PHE A 114 4.64 -12.24 -19.01
CA PHE A 114 3.65 -11.61 -18.12
C PHE A 114 2.76 -10.63 -18.89
N GLY A 115 3.36 -9.69 -19.65
CA GLY A 115 2.59 -8.76 -20.47
C GLY A 115 1.68 -9.46 -21.48
N LYS A 116 2.13 -10.56 -22.10
CA LYS A 116 1.29 -11.37 -23.00
C LYS A 116 0.12 -12.04 -22.30
N SER A 117 0.31 -12.50 -21.06
CA SER A 117 -0.76 -13.15 -20.28
C SER A 117 -1.86 -12.16 -19.90
N VAL A 118 -1.48 -10.98 -19.41
CA VAL A 118 -2.41 -9.91 -19.02
C VAL A 118 -3.25 -9.44 -20.22
N LEU A 119 -2.61 -9.20 -21.38
CA LEU A 119 -3.31 -8.76 -22.58
C LEU A 119 -4.33 -9.78 -23.12
N LYS A 120 -4.07 -11.09 -22.94
CA LYS A 120 -4.98 -12.16 -23.39
C LYS A 120 -6.24 -12.25 -22.54
N ASP A 121 -6.18 -11.93 -21.26
CA ASP A 121 -7.34 -11.96 -20.37
C ASP A 121 -8.28 -10.77 -20.61
N ASP A 122 -7.75 -9.62 -20.99
CA ASP A 122 -8.57 -8.45 -21.34
C ASP A 122 -9.33 -8.64 -22.67
N THR A 123 -8.78 -9.44 -23.61
CA THR A 123 -9.47 -9.72 -24.87
C THR A 123 -10.65 -10.68 -24.70
N LYS A 124 -10.66 -11.50 -23.65
CA LYS A 124 -11.76 -12.44 -23.33
C LYS A 124 -12.92 -11.80 -22.58
N LYS A 125 -12.75 -10.61 -21.99
CA LYS A 125 -13.83 -9.90 -21.28
C LYS A 125 -14.84 -9.21 -22.21
N HIS A 126 -14.63 -9.26 -23.52
CA HIS A 126 -15.47 -8.63 -24.53
C HIS A 126 -16.05 -9.61 -25.58
N LEU A 127 -16.02 -10.91 -25.30
CA LEU A 127 -16.69 -11.97 -26.08
C LEU A 127 -17.66 -12.73 -25.19
#